data_AF-A0A957KXM2-F1
#
_entry.id   AF-A0A957KXM2-F1
#
_cell.length_a   1.000
_cell.length_b   1.000
_cell.length_c   1.000
_cell.angle_alpha   90.00
_cell.angle_beta   90.00
_cell.angle_gamma   90.00
#
_symmetry.space_group_name_H-M   'P 1'
#
loop_
_entity.id
_entity.type
_entity.pdbx_description
1 polymer ?
#
loop_
_entity_poly.entity_id
_entity_poly.type
_entity_poly.pdbx_seq_one_letter_code
_entity_poly.pdbx_strand_id
1 'polypeptide(L)'
;VLDVSNPYEPEHVTTLAMPESAVPLSIVIEGNYAFVSSSGQWITDATFIFDISNPRHPVQVARIPNGVFFGVHDGSAYLYNADSGLDVWDVSNPSEPIFHVTIELPLTYWEDLNVYVNDIRDITFDDDYAYIALNELGLHILDISNPNIAEAVGVIQYGNLPHE
;
A
#
# COMPACT_ATOMS: atom_id res chain seq x y z
N VAL A 1 -11.83 4.94 -15.76
CA VAL A 1 -10.79 4.74 -16.77
C VAL A 1 -10.94 5.82 -17.83
N LEU A 2 -9.86 6.54 -18.11
CA LEU A 2 -9.81 7.55 -19.17
C LEU A 2 -8.78 7.11 -20.21
N ASP A 3 -9.09 7.31 -21.50
CA ASP A 3 -8.09 7.26 -22.56
C ASP A 3 -7.39 8.62 -22.62
N VAL A 4 -6.08 8.60 -22.41
CA VAL A 4 -5.22 9.80 -22.37
C VAL A 4 -4.24 9.83 -23.55
N SER A 5 -4.52 9.08 -24.62
CA SER A 5 -3.73 9.11 -25.86
C SER A 5 -3.62 10.52 -26.45
N ASN A 6 -4.67 11.34 -26.27
CA ASN A 6 -4.58 12.80 -26.38
C ASN A 6 -4.62 13.45 -24.98
N PRO A 7 -3.50 13.97 -24.46
CA PRO A 7 -3.46 14.55 -23.12
C PRO A 7 -4.26 15.86 -22.99
N TYR A 8 -4.59 16.52 -24.10
CA TYR A 8 -5.41 17.74 -24.11
C TYR A 8 -6.92 17.45 -24.20
N GLU A 9 -7.28 16.21 -24.55
CA GLU A 9 -8.67 15.78 -24.69
C GLU A 9 -8.84 14.33 -24.19
N PRO A 10 -8.74 14.09 -22.86
CA PRO A 10 -8.97 12.77 -22.30
C PRO A 10 -10.41 12.30 -22.55
N GLU A 11 -10.57 11.07 -23.03
CA GLU A 11 -11.89 10.49 -23.28
C GLU A 11 -12.30 9.54 -22.15
N HIS A 12 -13.57 9.62 -21.73
CA HIS A 12 -14.11 8.67 -20.76
C HIS A 12 -14.32 7.30 -21.42
N VAL A 13 -13.73 6.26 -20.84
CA VAL A 13 -13.85 4.87 -21.33
C VAL A 13 -14.88 4.10 -20.53
N THR A 14 -14.74 4.10 -19.19
CA THR A 14 -15.66 3.42 -18.28
C THR A 14 -15.50 3.92 -16.85
N THR A 15 -16.51 3.67 -16.01
CA THR A 15 -16.48 3.88 -14.57
C THR A 15 -16.64 2.54 -13.88
N LEU A 16 -15.68 2.19 -13.03
CA LEU A 16 -15.75 1.01 -12.18
C LEU A 16 -16.42 1.39 -10.86
N ALA A 17 -17.52 0.73 -10.52
CA ALA A 17 -18.16 0.89 -9.22
C ALA A 17 -17.41 0.06 -8.18
N MET A 18 -17.10 0.68 -7.04
CA MET A 18 -16.51 -0.04 -5.92
C MET A 18 -17.55 -0.97 -5.29
N PRO A 19 -17.17 -2.21 -4.92
CA PRO A 19 -18.05 -3.16 -4.24
C PRO A 19 -18.41 -2.66 -2.83
N GLU A 20 -19.50 -3.17 -2.25
CA GLU A 20 -19.83 -3.01 -0.82
C GLU A 20 -19.91 -1.56 -0.29
N SER A 21 -20.14 -0.57 -1.18
CA SER A 21 -20.06 0.87 -0.84
C SER A 21 -18.68 1.31 -0.33
N ALA A 22 -17.64 0.56 -0.69
CA ALA A 22 -16.25 0.91 -0.45
C ALA A 22 -15.92 2.30 -1.00
N VAL A 23 -15.24 3.11 -0.19
CA VAL A 23 -14.80 4.44 -0.59
C VAL A 23 -13.32 4.33 -0.99
N PRO A 24 -12.98 4.44 -2.28
CA PRO A 24 -11.61 4.28 -2.73
C PRO A 24 -10.76 5.44 -2.19
N LEU A 25 -9.60 5.11 -1.63
CA LEU A 25 -8.64 6.06 -1.05
C LEU A 25 -7.40 6.22 -1.93
N SER A 26 -6.89 5.12 -2.45
CA SER A 26 -5.68 5.08 -3.27
C SER A 26 -5.80 4.00 -4.34
N ILE A 27 -4.98 4.12 -5.38
CA ILE A 27 -4.83 3.14 -6.44
C ILE A 27 -3.36 2.96 -6.78
N VAL A 28 -2.92 1.71 -6.87
CA VAL A 28 -1.61 1.33 -7.42
C VAL A 28 -1.84 0.42 -8.62
N ILE A 29 -1.07 0.65 -9.69
CA ILE A 29 -1.14 -0.14 -10.92
C ILE A 29 0.13 -0.97 -11.06
N GLU A 30 -0.04 -2.27 -11.26
CA GLU A 30 1.05 -3.19 -11.61
C GLU A 30 0.63 -4.02 -12.81
N GLY A 31 1.30 -3.81 -13.94
CA GLY A 31 0.95 -4.45 -15.20
C GLY A 31 -0.52 -4.21 -15.58
N ASN A 32 -1.29 -5.30 -15.62
CA ASN A 32 -2.71 -5.29 -15.97
C ASN A 32 -3.64 -5.30 -14.75
N TYR A 33 -3.13 -5.01 -13.54
CA TYR A 33 -3.92 -5.04 -12.32
C TYR A 33 -3.92 -3.70 -11.61
N ALA A 34 -5.08 -3.34 -11.06
CA ALA A 34 -5.27 -2.19 -10.20
C ALA A 34 -5.58 -2.65 -8.77
N PHE A 35 -4.76 -2.22 -7.82
CA PHE A 35 -4.94 -2.43 -6.39
C PHE A 35 -5.55 -1.16 -5.82
N VAL A 36 -6.82 -1.23 -5.41
CA VAL A 36 -7.58 -0.08 -4.92
C VAL A 36 -7.87 -0.27 -3.44
N SER A 37 -7.20 0.52 -2.61
CA SER A 37 -7.51 0.54 -1.19
C SER A 37 -8.76 1.33 -0.92
N SER A 38 -9.53 0.86 0.04
CA SER A 38 -10.75 1.48 0.48
C SER A 38 -10.78 1.54 1.98
N SER A 39 -11.20 2.69 2.52
CA SER A 39 -11.73 2.75 3.87
C SER A 39 -13.22 2.51 3.86
N GLY A 40 -13.71 1.63 4.73
CA GLY A 40 -15.13 1.61 5.03
C GLY A 40 -15.46 2.73 6.01
N GLN A 41 -16.61 3.39 5.83
CA GLN A 41 -17.17 4.22 6.92
C GLN A 41 -17.55 3.36 8.14
N TRP A 42 -17.66 2.03 7.96
CA TRP A 42 -18.05 1.03 8.98
C TRP A 42 -17.49 -0.39 8.72
N ILE A 43 -16.77 -0.59 7.63
CA ILE A 43 -16.21 -1.88 7.17
C ILE A 43 -14.71 -1.79 7.31
N THR A 44 -14.05 -2.88 7.69
CA THR A 44 -12.60 -2.93 7.79
C THR A 44 -11.96 -2.49 6.48
N ASP A 45 -10.87 -1.73 6.57
CA ASP A 45 -10.10 -1.30 5.40
C ASP A 45 -9.78 -2.51 4.54
N ALA A 46 -9.88 -2.39 3.22
CA ALA A 46 -9.62 -3.49 2.32
C ALA A 46 -8.99 -2.98 1.03
N THR A 47 -8.17 -3.82 0.42
CA THR A 47 -7.65 -3.58 -0.91
C THR A 47 -8.34 -4.52 -1.90
N PHE A 48 -9.02 -3.94 -2.88
CA PHE A 48 -9.66 -4.66 -3.97
C PHE A 48 -8.72 -4.73 -5.16
N ILE A 49 -8.59 -5.91 -5.75
CA ILE A 49 -7.73 -6.14 -6.92
C ILE A 49 -8.62 -6.29 -8.13
N PHE A 50 -8.37 -5.47 -9.16
CA PHE A 50 -9.09 -5.50 -10.42
C PHE A 50 -8.16 -5.85 -11.57
N ASP A 51 -8.55 -6.81 -12.40
CA ASP A 51 -7.98 -7.00 -13.73
C ASP A 51 -8.48 -5.85 -14.62
N ILE A 52 -7.55 -5.07 -15.15
CA ILE A 52 -7.76 -3.93 -16.03
C ILE A 52 -7.20 -4.15 -17.44
N SER A 53 -6.86 -5.39 -17.80
CA SER A 53 -6.38 -5.77 -19.15
C SER A 53 -7.33 -5.34 -20.26
N ASN A 54 -8.64 -5.31 -19.97
CA ASN A 54 -9.65 -4.67 -20.79
C ASN A 54 -10.12 -3.37 -20.14
N PRO A 55 -9.66 -2.19 -20.60
CA PRO A 55 -10.02 -0.91 -19.99
C PRO A 55 -11.50 -0.55 -20.11
N ARG A 56 -12.26 -1.21 -21.01
CA ARG A 56 -13.72 -1.04 -21.14
C ARG A 56 -14.49 -1.91 -20.15
N HIS A 57 -13.89 -3.02 -19.70
CA HIS A 57 -14.51 -3.99 -18.81
C HIS A 57 -13.55 -4.46 -17.69
N PRO A 58 -13.13 -3.58 -16.77
CA PRO A 58 -12.41 -4.02 -15.57
C PRO A 58 -13.22 -5.01 -14.74
N VAL A 59 -12.55 -6.00 -14.14
CA VAL A 59 -13.20 -7.05 -13.33
C VAL A 59 -12.48 -7.20 -11.99
N GLN A 60 -13.23 -7.24 -10.89
CA GLN A 60 -12.64 -7.55 -9.59
C GLN A 60 -12.23 -9.03 -9.56
N VAL A 61 -10.97 -9.31 -9.25
CA VAL A 61 -10.42 -10.67 -9.19
C VAL A 61 -10.14 -11.14 -7.76
N ALA A 62 -9.85 -10.21 -6.84
CA ALA A 62 -9.57 -10.56 -5.44
C ALA A 62 -9.85 -9.40 -4.46
N ARG A 63 -9.74 -9.71 -3.17
CA ARG A 63 -9.84 -8.75 -2.05
C ARG A 63 -8.86 -9.17 -0.95
N ILE A 64 -8.02 -8.25 -0.53
CA ILE A 64 -7.16 -8.37 0.64
C ILE A 64 -7.83 -7.64 1.82
N PRO A 65 -8.16 -8.33 2.93
CA PRO A 65 -8.76 -7.70 4.10
C PRO A 65 -7.73 -6.90 4.93
N ASN A 66 -8.22 -5.91 5.67
CA ASN A 66 -7.51 -5.16 6.72
C ASN A 66 -6.21 -4.50 6.26
N GLY A 67 -6.22 -3.81 5.13
CA GLY A 67 -4.99 -3.16 4.66
C GLY A 67 -5.19 -2.00 3.70
N VAL A 68 -4.45 -0.93 3.96
CA VAL A 68 -4.26 0.21 3.05
C VAL A 68 -2.97 -0.02 2.28
N PHE A 69 -3.04 -0.01 0.97
CA PHE A 69 -1.95 -0.40 0.09
C PHE A 69 -0.95 0.74 -0.07
N PHE A 70 0.32 0.44 0.15
CA PHE A 70 1.41 1.38 -0.05
C PHE A 70 2.19 1.10 -1.35
N GLY A 71 2.37 -0.16 -1.74
CA GLY A 71 2.99 -0.47 -3.02
C GLY A 71 3.15 -1.97 -3.30
N VAL A 72 3.59 -2.28 -4.53
CA VAL A 72 4.05 -3.62 -4.92
C VAL A 72 5.49 -3.56 -5.34
N HIS A 73 6.25 -4.59 -4.97
CA HIS A 73 7.57 -4.83 -5.48
C HIS A 73 7.78 -6.34 -5.70
N ASP A 74 8.23 -6.72 -6.90
CA ASP A 74 8.53 -8.10 -7.30
C ASP A 74 7.46 -9.14 -6.90
N GLY A 75 6.19 -8.81 -7.18
CA GLY A 75 5.06 -9.69 -6.84
C GLY A 75 4.72 -9.75 -5.34
N SER A 76 5.28 -8.87 -4.51
CA SER A 76 4.91 -8.71 -3.09
C SER A 76 4.23 -7.38 -2.86
N ALA A 77 3.00 -7.41 -2.35
CA ALA A 77 2.24 -6.24 -1.95
C ALA A 77 2.49 -5.89 -0.48
N TYR A 78 2.75 -4.61 -0.21
CA TYR A 78 3.00 -4.07 1.13
C TYR A 78 1.82 -3.21 1.57
N LEU A 79 1.11 -3.68 2.59
CA LEU A 79 -0.09 -3.05 3.11
C LEU A 79 0.15 -2.55 4.53
N TYR A 80 -0.39 -1.37 4.83
CA TYR A 80 -0.41 -0.81 6.17
C TYR A 80 -1.12 -1.73 7.14
N ASN A 81 -0.43 -2.08 8.22
CA ASN A 81 -1.03 -2.68 9.40
C ASN A 81 -0.82 -1.76 10.60
N ALA A 82 -1.90 -1.12 11.06
CA ALA A 82 -1.86 -0.11 12.11
C ALA A 82 -1.32 -0.64 13.46
N ASP A 83 -1.41 -1.94 13.70
CA ASP A 83 -1.01 -2.54 14.97
C ASP A 83 0.49 -2.87 15.03
N SER A 84 1.14 -3.10 13.88
CA SER A 84 2.42 -3.82 13.85
C SER A 84 3.41 -3.35 12.79
N GLY A 85 2.98 -2.89 11.60
CA GLY A 85 3.90 -2.43 10.56
C GLY A 85 3.32 -2.54 9.17
N LEU A 86 3.93 -3.43 8.38
CA LEU A 86 3.53 -3.72 7.02
C LEU A 86 3.17 -5.20 6.89
N ASP A 87 1.95 -5.49 6.47
CA ASP A 87 1.59 -6.82 6.00
C ASP A 87 2.11 -7.01 4.57
N VAL A 88 2.86 -8.09 4.36
CA VAL A 88 3.39 -8.50 3.06
C VAL A 88 2.53 -9.63 2.52
N TRP A 89 2.00 -9.44 1.32
CA TRP A 89 1.19 -10.42 0.60
C TRP A 89 1.87 -10.81 -0.69
N ASP A 90 2.01 -12.11 -0.96
CA ASP A 90 2.35 -12.59 -2.29
C ASP A 90 1.17 -12.33 -3.22
N VAL A 91 1.42 -11.51 -4.24
CA VAL A 91 0.49 -11.11 -5.31
C VAL A 91 1.04 -11.49 -6.68
N SER A 92 2.01 -12.40 -6.77
CA SER A 92 2.53 -12.95 -8.04
C SER A 92 1.41 -13.55 -8.89
N ASN A 93 0.35 -14.05 -8.25
CA ASN A 93 -0.96 -14.26 -8.84
C ASN A 93 -2.00 -13.29 -8.22
N PRO A 94 -2.32 -12.15 -8.86
CA PRO A 94 -3.21 -11.14 -8.29
C PRO A 94 -4.66 -11.59 -8.06
N SER A 95 -5.11 -12.70 -8.68
CA SER A 95 -6.43 -13.28 -8.40
C SER A 95 -6.45 -14.18 -7.16
N GLU A 96 -5.28 -14.58 -6.65
CA GLU A 96 -5.12 -15.46 -5.50
C GLU A 96 -4.02 -14.94 -4.56
N PRO A 97 -4.20 -13.76 -3.94
CA PRO A 97 -3.21 -13.20 -3.04
C PRO A 97 -3.06 -14.04 -1.77
N ILE A 98 -1.82 -14.24 -1.32
CA ILE A 98 -1.49 -15.07 -0.15
C ILE A 98 -0.77 -14.21 0.89
N PHE A 99 -1.32 -14.14 2.10
CA PHE A 99 -0.63 -13.47 3.22
C PHE A 99 0.68 -14.20 3.51
N HIS A 100 1.77 -13.44 3.57
CA HIS A 100 3.10 -13.98 3.81
C HIS A 100 3.56 -13.74 5.25
N VAL A 101 3.77 -12.47 5.61
CA VAL A 101 4.33 -12.08 6.91
C VAL A 101 3.94 -10.64 7.24
N THR A 102 4.06 -10.28 8.51
CA THR A 102 4.05 -8.88 8.95
C THR A 102 5.49 -8.45 9.26
N ILE A 103 5.96 -7.40 8.61
CA ILE A 103 7.20 -6.73 8.96
C ILE A 103 6.89 -5.76 10.09
N GLU A 104 7.46 -6.02 11.27
CA GLU A 104 7.32 -5.10 12.40
C GLU A 104 8.12 -3.82 12.17
N LEU A 105 7.45 -2.68 12.28
CA LEU A 105 8.07 -1.37 12.22
C LEU A 105 8.04 -0.71 13.60
N PRO A 106 9.04 0.14 13.92
CA PRO A 106 9.05 0.84 15.19
C PRO A 106 7.81 1.73 15.34
N LEU A 107 7.25 1.70 16.55
CA LEU A 107 6.07 2.49 16.91
C LEU A 107 6.49 3.79 17.59
N THR A 108 5.73 4.84 17.34
CA THR A 108 5.78 6.11 18.05
C THR A 108 4.52 6.28 18.89
N TYR A 109 4.66 6.90 20.06
CA TYR A 109 3.52 7.20 20.92
C TYR A 109 2.92 8.56 20.51
N TRP A 110 1.65 8.55 20.09
CA TRP A 110 0.90 9.76 19.81
C TRP A 110 0.09 10.17 21.03
N GLU A 111 0.55 11.22 21.72
CA GLU A 111 -0.03 11.70 22.98
C GLU A 111 -1.50 12.10 22.84
N ASP A 112 -1.85 12.80 21.75
CA ASP A 112 -3.22 13.29 21.49
C ASP A 112 -4.26 12.17 21.42
N LEU A 113 -3.85 10.99 20.99
CA LEU A 113 -4.72 9.81 20.81
C LEU A 113 -4.43 8.70 21.83
N ASN A 114 -3.40 8.84 22.67
CA ASN A 114 -2.95 7.85 23.65
C ASN A 114 -2.78 6.43 23.04
N VAL A 115 -2.05 6.35 21.93
CA VAL A 115 -1.88 5.13 21.12
C VAL A 115 -0.46 5.04 20.57
N TYR A 116 0.05 3.82 20.43
CA TYR A 116 1.28 3.56 19.69
C TYR A 116 0.93 3.27 18.23
N VAL A 117 1.55 4.02 17.31
CA VAL A 117 1.32 3.88 15.87
C VAL A 117 2.63 3.88 15.10
N ASN A 118 2.64 3.17 14.00
CA ASN A 118 3.62 3.32 12.92
C ASN A 118 3.10 4.36 11.93
N ASP A 119 3.57 5.60 12.03
CA ASP A 119 3.09 6.68 11.15
C ASP A 119 3.83 6.63 9.78
N ILE A 120 3.48 5.62 8.98
CA ILE A 120 4.01 5.42 7.62
C ILE A 120 3.38 6.46 6.69
N ARG A 121 4.22 7.29 6.06
CA ARG A 121 3.80 8.33 5.13
C ARG A 121 3.93 7.91 3.68
N ASP A 122 4.99 7.17 3.36
CA ASP A 122 5.26 6.69 2.00
C ASP A 122 6.24 5.53 2.02
N ILE A 123 6.23 4.74 0.94
CA ILE A 123 7.23 3.70 0.67
C ILE A 123 7.68 3.79 -0.79
N THR A 124 8.97 3.61 -1.02
CA THR A 124 9.50 3.36 -2.36
C THR A 124 10.47 2.21 -2.34
N PHE A 125 10.67 1.59 -3.50
CA PHE A 125 11.53 0.41 -3.65
C PHE A 125 12.64 0.69 -4.65
N ASP A 126 13.83 0.14 -4.38
CA ASP A 126 14.99 0.14 -5.29
C ASP A 126 15.74 -1.18 -5.11
N ASP A 127 15.72 -2.01 -6.16
CA ASP A 127 16.17 -3.41 -6.10
C ASP A 127 15.67 -4.11 -4.82
N ASP A 128 16.58 -4.68 -4.03
CA ASP A 128 16.30 -5.41 -2.81
C ASP A 128 16.04 -4.50 -1.58
N TYR A 129 15.75 -3.20 -1.76
CA TYR A 129 15.55 -2.28 -0.65
C TYR A 129 14.20 -1.56 -0.69
N ALA A 130 13.55 -1.50 0.48
CA ALA A 130 12.40 -0.65 0.73
C ALA A 130 12.80 0.57 1.58
N TYR A 131 12.40 1.75 1.15
CA TYR A 131 12.63 3.02 1.83
C TYR A 131 11.29 3.53 2.35
N ILE A 132 11.15 3.53 3.68
CA ILE A 132 9.89 3.82 4.37
C ILE A 132 10.04 5.14 5.10
N ALA A 133 9.22 6.12 4.75
CA ALA A 133 9.13 7.37 5.47
C ALA A 133 8.21 7.18 6.69
N LEU A 134 8.80 7.09 7.89
CA LEU A 134 8.09 7.10 9.16
C LEU A 134 8.19 8.50 9.75
N ASN A 135 7.06 9.16 10.00
CA ASN A 135 6.99 10.60 10.33
C ASN A 135 8.05 11.06 11.37
N GLU A 136 7.86 10.73 12.65
CA GLU A 136 8.79 11.14 13.71
C GLU A 136 10.06 10.28 13.80
N LEU A 137 10.08 9.13 13.11
CA LEU A 137 11.17 8.16 13.18
C LEU A 137 12.19 8.30 12.04
N GLY A 138 11.88 9.09 11.02
CA GLY A 138 12.76 9.33 9.88
C GLY A 138 12.57 8.33 8.75
N LEU A 139 13.59 8.22 7.91
CA LEU A 139 13.62 7.27 6.79
C LEU A 139 14.22 5.94 7.24
N HIS A 140 13.44 4.88 7.16
CA HIS A 140 13.87 3.51 7.46
C HIS A 140 14.17 2.78 6.16
N ILE A 141 15.28 2.05 6.13
CA ILE A 141 15.70 1.26 4.97
C ILE A 141 15.67 -0.21 5.38
N LEU A 142 14.85 -0.99 4.69
CA LEU A 142 14.73 -2.43 4.89
C LEU A 142 15.37 -3.16 3.70
N ASP A 143 16.17 -4.18 4.00
CA ASP A 143 16.52 -5.20 3.02
C ASP A 143 15.32 -6.14 2.85
N ILE A 144 14.81 -6.21 1.62
CA ILE A 144 13.67 -7.02 1.19
C ILE A 144 14.07 -8.10 0.17
N SER A 145 15.37 -8.38 0.01
CA SER A 145 15.87 -9.48 -0.85
C SER A 145 15.24 -10.82 -0.52
N ASN A 146 14.81 -10.98 0.74
CA ASN A 146 13.92 -12.04 1.17
C ASN A 146 12.58 -11.44 1.63
N PRO A 147 11.48 -11.59 0.87
CA PRO A 147 10.18 -11.01 1.23
C PRO A 147 9.62 -11.60 2.54
N ASN A 148 10.17 -12.71 3.02
CA ASN A 148 9.74 -13.41 4.23
C ASN A 148 10.46 -12.89 5.49
N ILE A 149 11.60 -12.24 5.30
CA ILE A 149 12.49 -11.78 6.36
C ILE A 149 13.05 -10.42 5.90
N ALA A 150 12.30 -9.35 6.16
CA ALA A 150 12.82 -8.01 5.95
C ALA A 150 13.64 -7.58 7.17
N GLU A 151 14.88 -7.15 6.96
CA GLU A 151 15.77 -6.69 8.04
C GLU A 151 16.03 -5.19 7.90
N ALA A 152 15.92 -4.46 9.02
CA ALA A 152 16.28 -3.05 9.03
C ALA A 152 17.81 -2.90 8.89
N VAL A 153 18.25 -2.31 7.77
CA VAL A 153 19.67 -2.10 7.46
C VAL A 153 20.12 -0.66 7.66
N GLY A 154 19.18 0.28 7.84
CA GLY A 154 19.51 1.67 8.08
C GLY A 154 18.34 2.50 8.61
N VAL A 155 18.68 3.57 9.34
CA VAL A 155 17.74 4.62 9.75
C VAL A 155 18.42 5.96 9.54
N ILE A 156 17.75 6.87 8.84
CA ILE A 156 18.14 8.27 8.74
C ILE A 156 17.11 9.06 9.53
N GLN A 157 17.47 9.45 10.75
CA GLN A 157 16.63 10.29 11.58
C GLN A 157 16.56 11.71 11.01
N TYR A 158 15.39 12.36 11.13
CA TYR A 158 15.36 13.81 11.01
C TYR A 158 16.26 14.39 12.09
N GLY A 159 17.24 15.22 11.72
CA GLY A 159 18.10 15.87 12.70
C GLY A 159 17.23 16.66 13.66
N ASN A 160 17.34 16.37 14.97
CA ASN A 160 16.58 16.95 16.08
C ASN A 160 15.97 18.31 15.73
N LEU A 161 14.70 18.32 15.30
CA LEU A 161 13.95 19.56 15.32
C LEU A 161 13.71 19.86 16.81
N PRO A 162 14.15 21.02 17.33
CA PRO A 162 13.83 21.38 18.69
C PRO A 162 12.30 21.40 18.82
N HIS A 163 11.76 20.61 19.74
CA HIS A 163 10.38 20.74 20.16
C HIS A 163 10.20 22.19 20.67
N GLU A 164 9.33 22.96 20.01
CA GLU A 164 8.92 24.30 20.47
C GLU A 164 7.96 24.21 21.66
#